data_AF-A0A655ILH8-F1
#
_entry.id   AF-A0A655ILH8-F1
#
_cell.length_a   1.000
_cell.length_b   1.000
_cell.length_c   1.000
_cell.angle_alpha   90.00
_cell.angle_beta   90.00
_cell.angle_gamma   90.00
#
_symmetry.space_group_name_H-M   'P 1'
#
loop_
_entity.id
_entity.type
_entity.pdbx_description
1 polymer ?
#
loop_
_entity_poly.entity_id
_entity_poly.type
_entity_poly.pdbx_seq_one_letter_code
_entity_poly.pdbx_strand_id
1 'polypeptide(L)'
;MAGHLGARLFSIIAWRTYLVRDPHALSLLDAALAEHAGAWGPLSAPKLEKAIDSWIDRYDPGALRRSRISARTRDLCIGDPDEDAGTAALWGRLYATDAAMLDRRLTEMAHGVCEDDPRTLAQRRADALGALAAGADHLACGCGKPDCPSGAGNDERAAGVVIHVVADASALDAQPDPHLSGDEPPSRPLTPETTLFEALTPDPEPDPPATHAPAELITTGGGVVPAPLLAELIRGGATISQVRHPGDLAAEPHYRPSAKLAEFVRMRDLTCRFPGCDVPAEFCDIDHSAPWPLGPTHPSNLKCACRKHHLLKTFWTGWRDVQLPDGTVIWTAPNGHTYTTHPGSRIFFPTWHTTTAELPQTSTAAVNVDARGLMMPRRRRTRAAELAHRINAERALNDAYMAERNKPPSF
;
A
#
# COMPACT_ATOMS: atom_id res chain seq x y z
N MET A 1 -33.97 16.46 -12.32
CA MET A 1 -32.98 16.03 -13.33
C MET A 1 -32.96 14.51 -13.39
N ALA A 2 -33.84 13.91 -14.19
CA ALA A 2 -33.88 12.46 -14.37
C ALA A 2 -32.76 12.04 -15.34
N GLY A 3 -31.67 11.42 -14.84
CA GLY A 3 -30.68 10.73 -15.68
C GLY A 3 -29.79 11.55 -16.63
N HIS A 4 -29.93 12.88 -16.70
CA HIS A 4 -29.20 13.72 -17.66
C HIS A 4 -27.78 14.14 -17.25
N LEU A 5 -27.31 13.77 -16.05
CA LEU A 5 -25.95 14.10 -15.57
C LEU A 5 -25.13 12.82 -15.42
N GLY A 6 -23.99 12.75 -16.10
CA GLY A 6 -23.05 11.64 -15.94
C GLY A 6 -22.42 11.62 -14.53
N ALA A 7 -22.08 10.42 -14.03
CA ALA A 7 -21.50 10.23 -12.69
C ALA A 7 -20.24 11.09 -12.45
N ARG A 8 -19.39 11.24 -13.46
CA ARG A 8 -18.21 12.11 -13.42
C ARG A 8 -18.55 13.58 -13.13
N LEU A 9 -19.58 14.12 -13.80
CA LEU A 9 -20.00 15.50 -13.63
C LEU A 9 -20.56 15.72 -12.23
N PHE A 10 -21.39 14.79 -11.75
CA PHE A 10 -21.91 14.82 -10.39
C PHE A 10 -20.80 14.78 -9.33
N SER A 11 -19.85 13.85 -9.46
CA SER A 11 -18.72 13.72 -8.53
C SER A 11 -17.85 14.98 -8.47
N ILE A 12 -17.61 15.63 -9.62
CA ILE A 12 -16.84 16.88 -9.66
C ILE A 12 -17.64 18.00 -9.00
N ILE A 13 -18.94 18.16 -9.30
CA ILE A 13 -19.80 19.17 -8.65
C ILE A 13 -19.78 18.99 -7.13
N ALA A 14 -20.10 17.79 -6.64
CA ALA A 14 -20.12 17.49 -5.21
C ALA A 14 -18.78 17.77 -4.52
N TRP A 15 -17.67 17.42 -5.17
CA TRP A 15 -16.33 17.65 -4.63
C TRP A 15 -15.96 19.14 -4.59
N ARG A 16 -16.25 19.90 -5.66
CA ARG A 16 -15.90 21.32 -5.76
C ARG A 16 -16.75 22.17 -4.80
N THR A 17 -18.04 21.85 -4.63
CA THR A 17 -18.95 22.63 -3.77
C THR A 17 -18.88 22.27 -2.28
N TYR A 18 -18.12 21.23 -1.90
CA TYR A 18 -18.01 20.73 -0.52
C TYR A 18 -17.69 21.77 0.57
N LEU A 19 -16.98 22.85 0.22
CA LEU A 19 -16.58 23.90 1.17
C LEU A 19 -17.64 24.99 1.37
N VAL A 20 -18.70 24.99 0.56
CA VAL A 20 -19.81 25.95 0.66
C VAL A 20 -20.66 25.57 1.87
N ARG A 21 -20.72 26.47 2.84
CA ARG A 21 -21.46 26.27 4.10
C ARG A 21 -22.63 27.22 4.26
N ASP A 22 -22.62 28.34 3.53
CA ASP A 22 -23.73 29.27 3.50
C ASP A 22 -24.89 28.67 2.69
N PRO A 23 -26.06 28.42 3.30
CA PRO A 23 -27.22 27.88 2.60
C PRO A 23 -27.69 28.76 1.45
N HIS A 24 -27.50 30.08 1.54
CA HIS A 24 -27.92 31.00 0.49
C HIS A 24 -26.99 30.91 -0.74
N ALA A 25 -25.67 30.98 -0.53
CA ALA A 25 -24.69 30.76 -1.61
C ALA A 25 -24.82 29.38 -2.25
N LEU A 26 -25.11 28.33 -1.46
CA LEU A 26 -25.34 26.98 -1.99
C LEU A 26 -26.56 26.94 -2.91
N SER A 27 -27.67 27.61 -2.53
CA SER A 27 -28.86 27.69 -3.38
C SER A 27 -28.60 28.41 -4.71
N LEU A 28 -27.80 29.48 -4.70
CA LEU A 28 -27.43 30.22 -5.91
C LEU A 28 -26.51 29.40 -6.82
N LEU A 29 -25.55 28.69 -6.20
CA LEU A 29 -24.63 27.81 -6.90
C LEU A 29 -25.37 26.61 -7.52
N ASP A 30 -26.26 25.96 -6.77
CA ASP A 30 -27.07 24.83 -7.25
C ASP A 30 -27.95 25.25 -8.44
N ALA A 31 -28.58 26.42 -8.38
CA ALA A 31 -29.36 26.95 -9.50
C ALA A 31 -28.51 27.19 -10.76
N ALA A 32 -27.35 27.85 -10.60
CA ALA A 32 -26.45 28.14 -11.71
C ALA A 32 -25.83 26.87 -12.32
N LEU A 33 -25.42 25.91 -11.48
CA LEU A 33 -24.89 24.63 -11.93
C LEU A 33 -25.97 23.80 -12.62
N ALA A 34 -27.20 23.76 -12.10
CA ALA A 34 -28.31 23.03 -12.70
C ALA A 34 -28.66 23.55 -14.11
N GLU A 35 -28.61 24.87 -14.32
CA GLU A 35 -28.85 25.49 -15.62
C GLU A 35 -27.78 25.12 -16.65
N HIS A 36 -26.50 25.08 -16.25
CA HIS A 36 -25.38 24.92 -17.18
C HIS A 36 -24.88 23.48 -17.33
N ALA A 37 -25.15 22.61 -16.35
CA ALA A 37 -24.63 21.25 -16.31
C ALA A 37 -25.05 20.40 -17.53
N GLY A 38 -26.23 20.66 -18.11
CA GLY A 38 -26.69 20.00 -19.34
C GLY A 38 -25.90 20.39 -20.59
N ALA A 39 -25.25 21.56 -20.60
CA ALA A 39 -24.50 22.09 -21.74
C ALA A 39 -22.99 21.75 -21.71
N TRP A 40 -22.45 21.27 -20.58
CA TRP A 40 -21.02 21.02 -20.40
C TRP A 40 -20.51 19.67 -20.92
N GLY A 41 -21.38 18.86 -21.53
CA GLY A 41 -21.16 17.47 -21.95
C GLY A 41 -19.71 17.03 -22.22
N PRO A 42 -19.04 17.48 -23.31
CA PRO A 42 -17.75 16.94 -23.76
C PRO A 42 -16.52 17.58 -23.09
N LEU A 43 -16.67 18.38 -22.03
CA LEU A 43 -15.52 19.00 -21.38
C LEU A 43 -14.63 17.95 -20.67
N SER A 44 -13.32 18.06 -20.87
CA SER A 44 -12.33 17.36 -20.05
C SER A 44 -12.44 17.80 -18.58
N ALA A 45 -12.14 16.91 -17.61
CA ALA A 45 -12.19 17.23 -16.17
C ALA A 45 -11.53 18.58 -15.80
N PRO A 46 -10.33 18.94 -16.31
CA PRO A 46 -9.73 20.24 -15.98
C PRO A 46 -10.54 21.45 -16.46
N LYS A 47 -11.23 21.33 -17.60
CA LYS A 47 -12.09 22.40 -18.14
C LYS A 47 -13.38 22.51 -17.33
N LEU A 48 -13.94 21.37 -16.92
CA LEU A 48 -15.14 21.32 -16.09
C LEU A 48 -14.89 21.87 -14.67
N GLU A 49 -13.75 21.51 -14.06
CA GLU A 49 -13.34 22.06 -12.77
C GLU A 49 -13.22 23.58 -12.82
N LYS A 50 -12.56 24.13 -13.85
CA LYS A 50 -12.46 25.58 -14.07
C LYS A 50 -13.82 26.25 -14.24
N ALA A 51 -14.75 25.60 -14.95
CA ALA A 51 -16.10 26.12 -15.14
C ALA A 51 -16.85 26.21 -13.79
N ILE A 52 -16.81 25.14 -12.98
CA ILE A 52 -17.46 25.11 -11.66
C ILE A 52 -16.80 26.11 -10.69
N ASP A 53 -15.48 26.20 -10.69
CA ASP A 53 -14.73 27.14 -9.86
C ASP A 53 -15.08 28.59 -10.14
N SER A 54 -15.41 28.93 -11.39
CA SER A 54 -15.84 30.29 -11.73
C SER A 54 -17.15 30.69 -11.05
N TRP A 55 -18.06 29.74 -10.84
CA TRP A 55 -19.30 29.97 -10.11
C TRP A 55 -19.08 30.01 -8.60
N ILE A 56 -18.16 29.19 -8.08
CA ILE A 56 -17.75 29.23 -6.66
C ILE A 56 -17.09 30.57 -6.34
N ASP A 57 -16.15 31.06 -7.17
CA ASP A 57 -15.51 32.38 -6.97
C ASP A 57 -16.55 33.51 -6.96
N ARG A 58 -17.63 33.36 -7.74
CA ARG A 58 -18.70 34.36 -7.85
C ARG A 58 -19.62 34.40 -6.63
N TYR A 59 -20.03 33.24 -6.10
CA TYR A 59 -21.06 33.17 -5.05
C TYR A 59 -20.51 32.90 -3.65
N ASP A 60 -19.37 32.22 -3.53
CA ASP A 60 -18.69 31.93 -2.26
C ASP A 60 -17.17 31.81 -2.48
N PRO A 61 -16.46 32.93 -2.70
CA PRO A 61 -15.02 32.89 -2.94
C PRO A 61 -14.21 32.33 -1.75
N GLY A 62 -14.79 32.33 -0.55
CA GLY A 62 -14.26 31.67 0.64
C GLY A 62 -14.24 30.14 0.52
N ALA A 63 -15.08 29.56 -0.34
CA ALA A 63 -15.12 28.13 -0.65
C ALA A 63 -14.25 27.73 -1.85
N LEU A 64 -13.57 28.66 -2.52
CA LEU A 64 -12.71 28.36 -3.66
C LEU A 64 -11.51 27.50 -3.21
N ARG A 65 -11.40 26.27 -3.70
CA ARG A 65 -10.25 25.40 -3.46
C ARG A 65 -9.02 25.95 -4.21
N ARG A 66 -8.07 26.54 -3.49
CA ARG A 66 -6.84 27.12 -4.10
C ARG A 66 -5.71 26.11 -4.22
N SER A 67 -4.82 26.34 -5.20
CA SER A 67 -3.60 25.56 -5.46
C SER A 67 -2.71 25.37 -4.23
N ARG A 68 -2.69 26.34 -3.31
CA ARG A 68 -1.95 26.26 -2.03
C ARG A 68 -2.48 25.15 -1.10
N ILE A 69 -3.70 24.65 -1.31
CA ILE A 69 -4.31 23.55 -0.54
C ILE A 69 -4.18 22.23 -1.29
N SER A 70 -4.35 22.18 -2.62
CA SER A 70 -3.92 21.02 -3.43
C SER A 70 -2.46 20.68 -3.19
N ALA A 71 -1.64 21.69 -2.92
CA ALA A 71 -0.28 21.55 -2.44
C ALA A 71 -0.19 20.93 -1.02
N ARG A 72 -1.08 21.31 -0.09
CA ARG A 72 -1.08 20.77 1.28
C ARG A 72 -1.72 19.40 1.40
N THR A 73 -2.52 18.99 0.43
CA THR A 73 -3.15 17.66 0.34
C THR A 73 -2.45 16.77 -0.69
N ARG A 74 -1.19 17.06 -1.04
CA ARG A 74 -0.40 16.12 -1.83
C ARG A 74 -0.18 14.87 -1.01
N ASP A 75 -0.60 13.76 -1.57
CA ASP A 75 -0.43 12.41 -1.04
C ASP A 75 -0.11 11.47 -2.20
N LEU A 76 0.50 10.34 -1.86
CA LEU A 76 0.71 9.23 -2.79
C LEU A 76 0.49 7.97 -1.97
N CYS A 77 -0.44 7.13 -2.44
CA CYS A 77 -0.85 5.89 -1.82
C CYS A 77 -0.49 4.74 -2.75
N ILE A 78 0.01 3.65 -2.18
CA ILE A 78 0.31 2.37 -2.83
C ILE A 78 -0.45 1.30 -2.03
N GLY A 79 -1.17 0.41 -2.70
CA GLY A 79 -2.02 -0.61 -2.06
C GLY A 79 -3.48 -0.47 -2.48
N ASP A 80 -4.46 -0.85 -1.68
CA ASP A 80 -5.72 -1.23 -2.31
C ASP A 80 -6.83 -0.15 -2.44
N PRO A 81 -7.51 -0.03 -3.60
CA PRO A 81 -8.96 0.23 -3.59
C PRO A 81 -9.90 -0.90 -4.05
N ASP A 82 -9.44 -2.02 -4.61
CA ASP A 82 -10.00 -3.40 -4.58
C ASP A 82 -9.03 -4.36 -5.37
N GLU A 83 -8.16 -5.13 -4.70
CA GLU A 83 -6.84 -5.56 -5.21
C GLU A 83 -6.92 -6.78 -6.14
N ASP A 84 -6.16 -6.74 -7.25
CA ASP A 84 -5.91 -7.89 -8.14
C ASP A 84 -4.56 -8.54 -7.78
N ALA A 85 -4.55 -9.86 -7.55
CA ALA A 85 -3.38 -10.60 -7.09
C ALA A 85 -2.14 -10.36 -7.99
N GLY A 86 -1.01 -10.00 -7.37
CA GLY A 86 0.26 -9.77 -8.07
C GLY A 86 0.49 -8.33 -8.57
N THR A 87 -0.47 -7.42 -8.40
CA THR A 87 -0.29 -5.98 -8.69
C THR A 87 -0.75 -5.11 -7.52
N ALA A 88 -0.29 -3.86 -7.47
CA ALA A 88 -0.72 -2.89 -6.45
C ALA A 88 -1.12 -1.58 -7.12
N ALA A 89 -2.25 -1.01 -6.72
CA ALA A 89 -2.68 0.28 -7.25
C ALA A 89 -1.81 1.42 -6.69
N LEU A 90 -1.63 2.47 -7.50
CA LEU A 90 -0.96 3.71 -7.13
C LEU A 90 -1.88 4.89 -7.45
N TRP A 91 -2.20 5.71 -6.45
CA TRP A 91 -3.02 6.91 -6.64
C TRP A 91 -2.60 8.03 -5.70
N GLY A 92 -2.92 9.26 -6.06
CA GLY A 92 -2.56 10.41 -5.23
C GLY A 92 -2.57 11.72 -6.01
N ARG A 93 -1.99 12.75 -5.40
CA ARG A 93 -1.87 14.09 -5.98
C ARG A 93 -0.44 14.61 -5.87
N LEU A 94 0.17 14.87 -7.02
CA LEU A 94 1.43 15.58 -7.14
C LEU A 94 1.21 17.06 -7.49
N TYR A 95 2.26 17.87 -7.43
CA TYR A 95 2.22 19.14 -8.15
C TYR A 95 2.07 18.88 -9.65
N ALA A 96 1.35 19.75 -10.36
CA ALA A 96 1.16 19.60 -11.80
C ALA A 96 2.48 19.60 -12.57
N THR A 97 3.49 20.36 -12.10
CA THR A 97 4.85 20.35 -12.66
C THR A 97 5.52 18.99 -12.49
N ASP A 98 5.45 18.43 -11.29
CA ASP A 98 6.09 17.15 -10.94
C ASP A 98 5.38 15.99 -11.66
N ALA A 99 4.05 16.04 -11.77
CA ALA A 99 3.27 15.07 -12.54
C ALA A 99 3.64 15.10 -14.02
N ALA A 100 3.82 16.28 -14.62
CA ALA A 100 4.24 16.41 -16.02
C ALA A 100 5.69 15.92 -16.22
N MET A 101 6.59 16.18 -15.26
CA MET A 101 7.95 15.64 -15.28
C MET A 101 7.95 14.12 -15.19
N LEU A 102 7.18 13.55 -14.26
CA LEU A 102 7.05 12.09 -14.09
C LEU A 102 6.46 11.45 -15.35
N ASP A 103 5.36 11.98 -15.88
CA ASP A 103 4.73 11.49 -17.11
C ASP A 103 5.71 11.47 -18.29
N ARG A 104 6.45 12.55 -18.48
CA ARG A 104 7.46 12.64 -19.53
C ARG A 104 8.60 11.64 -19.33
N ARG A 105 9.10 11.52 -18.09
CA ARG A 105 10.19 10.59 -17.77
C ARG A 105 9.81 9.13 -17.99
N LEU A 106 8.62 8.73 -17.55
CA LEU A 106 8.10 7.37 -17.76
C LEU A 106 7.87 7.09 -19.25
N THR A 107 7.41 8.08 -20.02
CA THR A 107 7.26 7.96 -21.47
C THR A 107 8.60 7.75 -22.15
N GLU A 108 9.61 8.56 -21.81
CA GLU A 108 10.97 8.47 -22.37
C GLU A 108 11.60 7.10 -22.07
N MET A 109 11.49 6.60 -20.84
CA MET A 109 11.99 5.27 -20.47
C MET A 109 11.25 4.15 -21.21
N ALA A 110 9.92 4.23 -21.34
CA ALA A 110 9.13 3.22 -22.03
C ALA A 110 9.43 3.11 -23.54
N HIS A 111 9.91 4.19 -24.17
CA HIS A 111 10.36 4.20 -25.57
C HIS A 111 11.84 3.87 -25.75
N GLY A 112 12.63 3.74 -24.66
CA GLY A 112 14.05 3.42 -24.72
C GLY A 112 14.37 1.94 -25.01
N VAL A 113 13.36 1.06 -25.00
CA VAL A 113 13.48 -0.36 -25.33
C VAL A 113 13.38 -0.59 -26.85
N CYS A 114 13.82 -1.77 -27.32
CA CYS A 114 13.71 -2.10 -28.74
C CYS A 114 12.26 -2.45 -29.16
N GLU A 115 12.03 -2.58 -30.46
CA GLU A 115 10.72 -2.93 -31.02
C GLU A 115 10.28 -4.36 -30.65
N ASP A 116 11.23 -5.28 -30.41
CA ASP A 116 10.97 -6.67 -30.02
C ASP A 116 10.64 -6.84 -28.51
N ASP A 117 10.50 -5.76 -27.75
CA ASP A 117 10.12 -5.86 -26.34
C ASP A 117 8.67 -6.39 -26.23
N PRO A 118 8.44 -7.50 -25.50
CA PRO A 118 7.13 -8.18 -25.50
C PRO A 118 6.04 -7.38 -24.79
N ARG A 119 6.39 -6.38 -23.98
CA ARG A 119 5.43 -5.60 -23.18
C ARG A 119 4.73 -4.55 -24.04
N THR A 120 3.47 -4.23 -23.72
CA THR A 120 2.76 -3.09 -24.29
C THR A 120 3.33 -1.76 -23.79
N LEU A 121 3.01 -0.64 -24.45
CA LEU A 121 3.45 0.69 -24.00
C LEU A 121 2.96 1.01 -22.57
N ALA A 122 1.75 0.57 -22.21
CA ALA A 122 1.20 0.75 -20.87
C ALA A 122 1.99 -0.05 -19.82
N GLN A 123 2.28 -1.33 -20.10
CA GLN A 123 3.10 -2.19 -19.24
C GLN A 123 4.53 -1.63 -19.09
N ARG A 124 5.17 -1.20 -20.18
CA ARG A 124 6.51 -0.56 -20.14
C ARG A 124 6.52 0.70 -19.28
N ARG A 125 5.46 1.51 -19.31
CA ARG A 125 5.35 2.70 -18.45
C ARG A 125 5.19 2.34 -16.97
N ALA A 126 4.45 1.28 -16.66
CA ALA A 126 4.32 0.77 -15.31
C ALA A 126 5.68 0.25 -14.80
N ASP A 127 6.38 -0.55 -15.60
CA ASP A 127 7.72 -1.06 -15.25
C ASP A 127 8.77 0.06 -15.14
N ALA A 128 8.68 1.08 -15.99
CA ALA A 128 9.55 2.26 -15.92
C ALA A 128 9.39 3.00 -14.59
N LEU A 129 8.21 2.99 -13.97
CA LEU A 129 8.02 3.58 -12.65
C LEU A 129 8.76 2.78 -11.58
N GLY A 130 8.72 1.44 -11.67
CA GLY A 130 9.51 0.56 -10.79
C GLY A 130 11.01 0.76 -10.94
N ALA A 131 11.50 0.84 -12.19
CA ALA A 131 12.90 1.13 -12.50
C ALA A 131 13.33 2.51 -11.96
N LEU A 132 12.52 3.56 -12.19
CA LEU A 132 12.77 4.90 -11.69
C LEU A 132 12.81 4.95 -10.16
N ALA A 133 11.89 4.23 -9.48
CA ALA A 133 11.83 4.17 -8.03
C ALA A 133 13.09 3.51 -7.41
N ALA A 134 13.73 2.62 -8.15
CA ALA A 134 14.99 2.01 -7.73
C ALA A 134 16.25 2.80 -8.12
N GLY A 135 16.08 3.94 -8.81
CA GLY A 135 17.16 4.83 -9.20
C GLY A 135 17.70 4.62 -10.61
N ALA A 136 17.12 3.70 -11.38
CA ALA A 136 17.53 3.48 -12.78
C ALA A 136 17.15 4.68 -13.65
N ASP A 137 18.02 4.98 -14.62
CA ASP A 137 17.79 6.05 -15.60
C ASP A 137 17.19 5.56 -16.93
N HIS A 138 17.09 4.24 -17.12
CA HIS A 138 16.51 3.60 -18.28
C HIS A 138 15.70 2.36 -17.87
N LEU A 139 14.85 1.88 -18.77
CA LEU A 139 14.13 0.62 -18.62
C LEU A 139 14.89 -0.48 -19.35
N ALA A 140 15.26 -1.56 -18.66
CA ALA A 140 15.86 -2.74 -19.28
C ALA A 140 14.87 -3.40 -20.26
N CYS A 141 15.33 -3.71 -21.47
CA CYS A 141 14.50 -4.37 -22.48
C CYS A 141 14.28 -5.85 -22.17
N GLY A 142 13.03 -6.32 -22.31
CA GLY A 142 12.60 -7.69 -22.05
C GLY A 142 12.70 -8.64 -23.25
N CYS A 143 13.30 -8.22 -24.38
CA CYS A 143 13.33 -9.03 -25.62
C CYS A 143 14.20 -10.30 -25.55
N GLY A 144 15.03 -10.46 -24.50
CA GLY A 144 15.88 -11.64 -24.30
C GLY A 144 17.07 -11.80 -25.26
N LYS A 145 17.31 -10.84 -26.16
CA LYS A 145 18.44 -10.89 -27.11
C LYS A 145 19.74 -10.46 -26.41
N PRO A 146 20.82 -11.27 -26.46
CA PRO A 146 22.07 -10.97 -25.74
C PRO A 146 22.79 -9.72 -26.27
N ASP A 147 22.64 -9.41 -27.56
CA ASP A 147 23.25 -8.24 -28.21
C ASP A 147 22.28 -7.05 -28.31
N CYS A 148 21.19 -7.04 -27.55
CA CYS A 148 20.29 -5.90 -27.55
C CYS A 148 21.00 -4.68 -26.95
N PRO A 149 21.09 -3.54 -27.68
CA PRO A 149 21.72 -2.32 -27.15
C PRO A 149 20.93 -1.73 -25.98
N SER A 150 19.63 -2.03 -25.89
CA SER A 150 18.76 -1.74 -24.75
C SER A 150 18.60 -2.93 -23.80
N GLY A 151 19.39 -3.99 -24.03
CA GLY A 151 19.33 -5.25 -23.28
C GLY A 151 19.84 -5.09 -21.85
N ALA A 152 19.46 -6.04 -21.01
CA ALA A 152 19.72 -6.08 -19.58
C ALA A 152 21.23 -6.05 -19.25
N GLY A 153 21.82 -4.86 -19.19
CA GLY A 153 22.73 -4.56 -18.08
C GLY A 153 21.91 -4.68 -16.79
N ASN A 154 22.46 -5.34 -15.76
CA ASN A 154 21.77 -5.65 -14.49
C ASN A 154 20.67 -4.65 -14.17
N ASP A 155 19.43 -5.13 -14.03
CA ASP A 155 18.31 -4.30 -13.61
C ASP A 155 18.71 -3.59 -12.31
N GLU A 156 19.00 -2.29 -12.40
CA GLU A 156 19.48 -1.50 -11.25
C GLU A 156 18.43 -1.39 -10.14
N ARG A 157 17.22 -1.96 -10.37
CA ARG A 157 16.28 -2.35 -9.32
C ARG A 157 16.93 -2.94 -8.07
N ALA A 158 17.99 -3.72 -8.24
CA ALA A 158 18.69 -4.38 -7.15
C ALA A 158 19.47 -3.46 -6.18
N ALA A 159 19.74 -2.19 -6.52
CA ALA A 159 20.71 -1.37 -5.78
C ALA A 159 20.09 -0.42 -4.72
N GLY A 160 18.82 -0.02 -4.86
CA GLY A 160 18.24 1.07 -4.07
C GLY A 160 17.44 0.66 -2.82
N VAL A 161 16.66 -0.43 -2.90
CA VAL A 161 15.71 -0.85 -1.86
C VAL A 161 15.65 -2.38 -1.80
N VAL A 162 15.65 -2.96 -0.59
CA VAL A 162 15.50 -4.42 -0.39
C VAL A 162 14.05 -4.74 -0.09
N ILE A 163 13.45 -5.58 -0.93
CA ILE A 163 12.11 -6.14 -0.73
C ILE A 163 12.27 -7.63 -0.40
N HIS A 164 11.69 -8.06 0.72
CA HIS A 164 11.75 -9.47 1.12
C HIS A 164 10.51 -10.24 0.64
N VAL A 165 10.75 -11.28 -0.16
CA VAL A 165 9.76 -12.28 -0.57
C VAL A 165 10.13 -13.62 0.05
N VAL A 166 9.15 -14.34 0.60
CA VAL A 166 9.32 -15.73 1.06
C VAL A 166 8.58 -16.63 0.11
N ALA A 167 9.22 -17.74 -0.26
CA ALA A 167 8.64 -18.72 -1.16
C ALA A 167 9.05 -20.13 -0.72
N ASP A 168 8.27 -21.13 -1.14
CA ASP A 168 8.70 -22.53 -1.07
C ASP A 168 9.88 -22.77 -2.03
N ALA A 169 10.76 -23.73 -1.71
CA ALA A 169 11.90 -24.06 -2.57
C ALA A 169 11.48 -24.50 -3.98
N SER A 170 10.31 -25.10 -4.14
CA SER A 170 9.74 -25.48 -5.45
C SER A 170 9.44 -24.28 -6.35
N ALA A 171 9.35 -23.06 -5.80
CA ALA A 171 9.17 -21.85 -6.59
C ALA A 171 10.43 -21.47 -7.39
N LEU A 172 11.59 -22.06 -7.06
CA LEU A 172 12.82 -21.91 -7.86
C LEU A 172 12.73 -22.62 -9.22
N ASP A 173 11.88 -23.63 -9.33
CA ASP A 173 11.65 -24.36 -10.59
C ASP A 173 10.58 -23.69 -11.47
N ALA A 174 9.89 -22.67 -10.94
CA ALA A 174 8.87 -21.94 -11.66
C ALA A 174 9.46 -21.29 -12.91
N GLN A 175 8.71 -21.37 -14.01
CA GLN A 175 9.09 -20.73 -15.26
C GLN A 175 8.36 -19.41 -15.42
N PRO A 176 8.98 -18.42 -16.09
CA PRO A 176 8.26 -17.27 -16.60
C PRO A 176 7.03 -17.68 -17.40
N ASP A 177 5.93 -16.98 -17.18
CA ASP A 177 4.72 -17.16 -17.96
C ASP A 177 4.75 -16.17 -19.15
N PRO A 178 4.70 -16.67 -20.40
CA PRO A 178 4.73 -15.83 -21.58
C PRO A 178 3.52 -14.90 -21.71
N HIS A 179 2.43 -15.15 -20.99
CA HIS A 179 1.20 -14.36 -21.00
C HIS A 179 1.16 -13.25 -19.94
N LEU A 180 2.18 -13.10 -19.08
CA LEU A 180 2.28 -11.99 -18.14
C LEU A 180 2.47 -10.62 -18.81
N SER A 181 2.90 -10.60 -20.07
CA SER A 181 3.21 -9.40 -20.82
C SER A 181 2.76 -9.52 -22.27
N GLY A 182 2.39 -8.39 -22.87
CA GLY A 182 1.86 -8.34 -24.22
C GLY A 182 0.40 -7.90 -24.26
N ASP A 183 -0.12 -7.79 -25.48
CA ASP A 183 -1.53 -7.50 -25.72
C ASP A 183 -2.39 -8.65 -25.19
N GLU A 184 -3.59 -8.31 -24.73
CA GLU A 184 -4.57 -9.29 -24.27
C GLU A 184 -4.84 -10.31 -25.40
N PRO A 185 -4.89 -11.62 -25.11
CA PRO A 185 -5.24 -12.62 -26.12
C PRO A 185 -6.56 -12.23 -26.79
N PRO A 186 -6.71 -12.46 -28.11
CA PRO A 186 -7.94 -12.13 -28.79
C PRO A 186 -9.10 -12.88 -28.14
N SER A 187 -10.09 -12.12 -27.67
CA SER A 187 -11.31 -12.68 -27.10
C SER A 187 -12.02 -13.57 -28.11
N ARG A 188 -12.79 -14.54 -27.63
CA ARG A 188 -13.56 -15.40 -28.54
C ARG A 188 -14.47 -14.58 -29.46
N PRO A 189 -14.66 -15.00 -30.71
CA PRO A 189 -15.57 -14.33 -31.61
C PRO A 189 -17.02 -14.50 -31.14
N LEU A 190 -17.75 -13.39 -30.98
CA LEU A 190 -19.18 -13.39 -30.71
C LEU A 190 -19.96 -13.53 -32.02
N THR A 191 -20.90 -14.47 -32.07
CA THR A 191 -21.82 -14.67 -33.19
C THR A 191 -23.23 -14.19 -32.84
N PRO A 192 -24.14 -13.97 -33.81
CA PRO A 192 -25.54 -13.65 -33.53
C PRO A 192 -26.29 -14.69 -32.70
N GLU A 193 -25.75 -15.91 -32.62
CA GLU A 193 -26.30 -17.03 -31.84
C GLU A 193 -25.76 -17.07 -30.41
N THR A 194 -24.72 -16.28 -30.11
CA THR A 194 -24.08 -16.25 -28.79
C THR A 194 -25.03 -15.64 -27.77
N THR A 195 -25.33 -16.38 -26.72
CA THR A 195 -26.19 -15.90 -25.63
C THR A 195 -25.47 -14.84 -24.77
N LEU A 196 -26.23 -14.03 -24.04
CA LEU A 196 -25.63 -13.07 -23.08
C LEU A 196 -24.80 -13.77 -22.01
N PHE A 197 -25.22 -14.96 -21.55
CA PHE A 197 -24.46 -15.74 -20.58
C PHE A 197 -23.11 -16.16 -21.16
N GLU A 198 -23.11 -16.68 -22.39
CA GLU A 198 -21.88 -17.02 -23.09
C GLU A 198 -21.02 -15.76 -23.24
N ALA A 199 -21.54 -14.66 -23.77
CA ALA A 199 -20.76 -13.43 -24.00
C ALA A 199 -20.15 -12.83 -22.72
N LEU A 200 -20.75 -13.06 -21.55
CA LEU A 200 -20.23 -12.60 -20.26
C LEU A 200 -19.32 -13.63 -19.57
N THR A 201 -19.24 -14.86 -20.09
CA THR A 201 -18.35 -15.88 -19.54
C THR A 201 -16.91 -15.53 -19.93
N PRO A 202 -15.98 -15.41 -18.98
CA PRO A 202 -14.57 -15.12 -19.27
C PRO A 202 -14.00 -16.11 -20.29
N ASP A 203 -13.16 -15.62 -21.19
CA ASP A 203 -12.44 -16.51 -22.09
C ASP A 203 -11.43 -17.34 -21.28
N PRO A 204 -11.29 -18.64 -21.59
CA PRO A 204 -10.32 -19.47 -20.89
C PRO A 204 -8.91 -18.97 -21.17
N GLU A 205 -8.03 -19.02 -20.16
CA GLU A 205 -6.61 -18.71 -20.34
C GLU A 205 -6.01 -19.67 -21.39
N PRO A 206 -5.11 -19.18 -22.27
CA PRO A 206 -4.56 -19.97 -23.36
C PRO A 206 -3.83 -21.23 -22.89
N ASP A 207 -3.12 -21.14 -21.76
CA ASP A 207 -2.41 -22.21 -21.10
C ASP A 207 -2.58 -22.06 -19.58
N PRO A 208 -3.17 -23.03 -18.86
CA PRO A 208 -3.29 -22.94 -17.41
C PRO A 208 -1.88 -22.98 -16.78
N PRO A 209 -1.54 -22.03 -15.89
CA PRO A 209 -0.21 -21.95 -15.33
C PRO A 209 0.12 -23.22 -14.55
N ALA A 210 1.39 -23.67 -14.63
CA ALA A 210 1.88 -24.74 -13.79
C ALA A 210 1.65 -24.39 -12.32
N THR A 211 0.93 -25.23 -11.58
CA THR A 211 0.58 -24.97 -10.18
C THR A 211 1.82 -25.14 -9.30
N HIS A 212 2.48 -24.02 -8.99
CA HIS A 212 3.49 -23.95 -7.93
C HIS A 212 2.89 -23.25 -6.71
N ALA A 213 3.43 -23.55 -5.52
CA ALA A 213 2.99 -22.88 -4.31
C ALA A 213 3.26 -21.36 -4.42
N PRO A 214 2.29 -20.51 -4.07
CA PRO A 214 2.46 -19.06 -4.13
C PRO A 214 3.58 -18.57 -3.19
N ALA A 215 4.24 -17.48 -3.58
CA ALA A 215 5.18 -16.76 -2.73
C ALA A 215 4.46 -15.60 -2.01
N GLU A 216 4.97 -15.20 -0.85
CA GLU A 216 4.37 -14.16 -0.03
C GLU A 216 5.35 -12.99 0.21
N LEU A 217 4.85 -11.77 0.06
CA LEU A 217 5.61 -10.55 0.24
C LEU A 217 5.63 -10.13 1.73
N ILE A 218 6.79 -10.10 2.36
CA ILE A 218 6.91 -9.65 3.77
C ILE A 218 6.75 -8.12 3.86
N THR A 219 7.29 -7.41 2.87
CA THR A 219 7.34 -5.95 2.83
C THR A 219 6.00 -5.39 2.37
N THR A 220 5.43 -4.44 3.12
CA THR A 220 4.14 -3.76 2.83
C THR A 220 2.86 -4.53 3.18
N GLY A 221 2.95 -5.75 3.74
CA GLY A 221 1.76 -6.57 4.04
C GLY A 221 1.04 -7.00 2.76
N GLY A 222 1.83 -7.06 1.69
CA GLY A 222 1.38 -7.12 0.33
C GLY A 222 1.10 -8.55 -0.08
N GLY A 223 0.11 -8.67 -0.94
CA GLY A 223 -0.47 -9.92 -1.34
C GLY A 223 0.48 -10.92 -1.98
N VAL A 224 -0.15 -12.03 -2.36
CA VAL A 224 0.49 -13.17 -2.97
C VAL A 224 1.26 -12.74 -4.23
N VAL A 225 2.54 -13.10 -4.28
CA VAL A 225 3.39 -13.00 -5.47
C VAL A 225 3.23 -14.30 -6.25
N PRO A 226 2.66 -14.28 -7.47
CA PRO A 226 2.55 -15.48 -8.29
C PRO A 226 3.93 -16.06 -8.62
N ALA A 227 4.03 -17.39 -8.68
CA ALA A 227 5.28 -18.08 -8.98
C ALA A 227 5.94 -17.63 -10.30
N PRO A 228 5.18 -17.36 -11.39
CA PRO A 228 5.76 -16.80 -12.62
C PRO A 228 6.39 -15.42 -12.43
N LEU A 229 5.79 -14.55 -11.62
CA LEU A 229 6.36 -13.24 -11.28
C LEU A 229 7.64 -13.40 -10.44
N LEU A 230 7.68 -14.37 -9.52
CA LEU A 230 8.90 -14.68 -8.78
C LEU A 230 10.02 -15.16 -9.71
N ALA A 231 9.71 -16.02 -10.69
CA ALA A 231 10.67 -16.48 -11.69
C ALA A 231 11.26 -15.31 -12.48
N GLU A 232 10.44 -14.33 -12.84
CA GLU A 232 10.88 -13.08 -13.47
C GLU A 232 11.81 -12.25 -12.57
N LEU A 233 11.49 -12.11 -11.28
CA LEU A 233 12.35 -11.41 -10.33
C LEU A 233 13.72 -12.09 -10.18
N ILE A 234 13.73 -13.43 -10.09
CA ILE A 234 14.97 -14.22 -10.02
C ILE A 234 15.78 -14.04 -11.31
N ARG A 235 15.14 -14.14 -12.47
CA ARG A 235 15.78 -13.91 -13.78
C ARG A 235 16.35 -12.50 -13.90
N GLY A 236 15.66 -11.51 -13.34
CA GLY A 236 16.09 -10.11 -13.25
C GLY A 236 17.26 -9.86 -12.28
N GLY A 237 17.73 -10.89 -11.56
CA GLY A 237 18.89 -10.79 -10.67
C GLY A 237 18.55 -10.67 -9.19
N ALA A 238 17.33 -10.99 -8.76
CA ALA A 238 16.99 -11.03 -7.34
C ALA A 238 17.93 -11.98 -6.58
N THR A 239 18.47 -11.49 -5.46
CA THR A 239 19.37 -12.30 -4.62
C THR A 239 18.55 -13.32 -3.83
N ILE A 240 18.93 -14.60 -3.95
CA ILE A 240 18.27 -15.70 -3.25
C ILE A 240 19.05 -16.03 -1.97
N SER A 241 18.35 -16.12 -0.85
CA SER A 241 18.89 -16.53 0.44
C SER A 241 17.98 -17.59 1.07
N GLN A 242 18.59 -18.65 1.62
CA GLN A 242 17.85 -19.68 2.34
C GLN A 242 17.49 -19.19 3.74
N VAL A 243 16.21 -19.30 4.10
CA VAL A 243 15.74 -19.01 5.47
C VAL A 243 16.42 -19.97 6.43
N ARG A 244 17.02 -19.44 7.50
CA ARG A 244 17.73 -20.28 8.48
C ARG A 244 16.77 -21.23 9.19
N HIS A 245 17.23 -22.44 9.43
CA HIS A 245 16.47 -23.42 10.17
C HIS A 245 16.31 -22.95 11.64
N PRO A 246 15.11 -23.07 12.25
CA PRO A 246 14.86 -22.65 13.62
C PRO A 246 15.82 -23.26 14.65
N GLY A 247 16.27 -24.50 14.41
CA GLY A 247 17.22 -25.21 15.27
C GLY A 247 18.63 -24.63 15.31
N ASP A 248 18.99 -23.78 14.34
CA ASP A 248 20.30 -23.12 14.27
C ASP A 248 20.31 -21.79 15.02
N LEU A 249 19.17 -21.36 15.56
CA LEU A 249 19.00 -20.09 16.27
C LEU A 249 19.07 -20.31 17.77
N ALA A 250 20.10 -19.75 18.41
CA ALA A 250 20.32 -19.83 19.84
C ALA A 250 19.92 -18.54 20.58
N ALA A 251 19.93 -18.60 21.91
CA ALA A 251 19.78 -17.41 22.74
C ALA A 251 20.94 -16.43 22.50
N GLU A 252 20.61 -15.15 22.42
CA GLU A 252 21.58 -14.06 22.29
C GLU A 252 21.70 -13.27 23.60
N PRO A 253 22.92 -12.90 24.03
CA PRO A 253 23.15 -12.25 25.33
C PRO A 253 22.91 -10.73 25.32
N HIS A 254 22.19 -10.20 24.31
CA HIS A 254 21.95 -8.78 24.14
C HIS A 254 20.47 -8.51 23.86
N TYR A 255 19.98 -7.34 24.26
CA TYR A 255 18.58 -6.93 24.07
C TYR A 255 18.16 -6.89 22.60
N ARG A 256 18.99 -6.32 21.73
CA ARG A 256 18.70 -6.22 20.30
C ARG A 256 19.06 -7.54 19.62
N PRO A 257 18.13 -8.20 18.92
CA PRO A 257 18.44 -9.41 18.17
C PRO A 257 19.40 -9.09 17.02
N SER A 258 20.22 -10.07 16.66
CA SER A 258 21.02 -10.01 15.44
C SER A 258 20.13 -9.89 14.20
N ALA A 259 20.69 -9.39 13.09
CA ALA A 259 19.99 -9.36 11.80
C ALA A 259 19.42 -10.74 11.42
N LYS A 260 20.18 -11.79 11.74
CA LYS A 260 19.87 -13.18 11.49
C LYS A 260 18.64 -13.69 12.24
N LEU A 261 18.53 -13.35 13.52
CA LEU A 261 17.39 -13.72 14.37
C LEU A 261 16.18 -12.84 14.04
N ALA A 262 16.41 -11.56 13.76
CA ALA A 262 15.37 -10.62 13.37
C ALA A 262 14.69 -11.00 12.06
N GLU A 263 15.48 -11.39 11.05
CA GLU A 263 15.03 -11.93 9.77
C GLU A 263 14.10 -13.14 9.97
N PHE A 264 14.54 -14.15 10.73
CA PHE A 264 13.73 -15.32 11.05
C PHE A 264 12.39 -14.96 11.71
N VAL A 265 12.42 -14.09 12.74
CA VAL A 265 11.18 -13.70 13.44
C VAL A 265 10.22 -13.01 12.48
N ARG A 266 10.70 -12.12 11.60
CA ARG A 266 9.84 -11.44 10.61
C ARG A 266 9.28 -12.39 9.56
N MET A 267 10.09 -13.31 9.03
CA MET A 267 9.66 -14.31 8.07
C MET A 267 8.65 -15.30 8.66
N ARG A 268 8.84 -15.68 9.91
CA ARG A 268 7.90 -16.53 10.66
C ARG A 268 6.57 -15.79 10.86
N ASP A 269 6.64 -14.55 11.34
CA ASP A 269 5.46 -13.85 11.83
C ASP A 269 4.63 -13.20 10.72
N LEU A 270 5.28 -12.72 9.64
CA LEU A 270 4.77 -11.95 8.49
C LEU A 270 4.10 -10.61 8.83
N THR A 271 3.28 -10.59 9.88
CA THR A 271 2.54 -9.42 10.38
C THR A 271 2.59 -9.34 11.90
N CYS A 272 2.06 -8.25 12.45
CA CYS A 272 1.90 -8.06 13.88
C CYS A 272 1.13 -9.23 14.51
N ARG A 273 1.70 -9.82 15.56
CA ARG A 273 1.16 -11.00 16.27
C ARG A 273 0.02 -10.69 17.25
N PHE A 274 -0.47 -9.45 17.29
CA PHE A 274 -1.61 -9.08 18.12
C PHE A 274 -2.92 -9.51 17.42
N PRO A 275 -3.95 -9.99 18.15
CA PRO A 275 -5.18 -10.48 17.53
C PRO A 275 -5.82 -9.47 16.57
N GLY A 276 -6.00 -9.87 15.32
CA GLY A 276 -6.65 -9.08 14.27
C GLY A 276 -5.83 -7.91 13.72
N CYS A 277 -4.52 -7.84 14.01
CA CYS A 277 -3.65 -6.83 13.41
C CYS A 277 -2.95 -7.38 12.17
N ASP A 278 -2.88 -6.56 11.13
CA ASP A 278 -2.31 -6.85 9.80
C ASP A 278 -1.05 -6.03 9.49
N VAL A 279 -0.60 -5.16 10.42
CA VAL A 279 0.59 -4.34 10.21
C VAL A 279 1.79 -5.23 9.84
N PRO A 280 2.48 -4.96 8.72
CA PRO A 280 3.57 -5.77 8.21
C PRO A 280 4.71 -5.94 9.23
N ALA A 281 5.37 -7.11 9.23
CA ALA A 281 6.47 -7.41 10.15
C ALA A 281 7.67 -6.44 10.03
N GLU A 282 7.86 -5.83 8.87
CA GLU A 282 8.87 -4.78 8.65
C GLU A 282 8.61 -3.53 9.50
N PHE A 283 7.34 -3.16 9.69
CA PHE A 283 6.92 -2.04 10.53
C PHE A 283 6.67 -2.44 12.00
N CYS A 284 7.01 -3.68 12.36
CA CYS A 284 6.88 -4.19 13.71
C CYS A 284 8.19 -4.05 14.49
N ASP A 285 8.05 -3.72 15.78
CA ASP A 285 9.09 -3.96 16.77
C ASP A 285 9.21 -5.48 16.98
N ILE A 286 10.43 -5.94 17.30
CA ILE A 286 10.65 -7.32 17.75
C ILE A 286 10.53 -7.33 19.27
N ASP A 287 9.39 -7.82 19.75
CA ASP A 287 8.96 -7.74 21.15
C ASP A 287 9.25 -9.05 21.90
N HIS A 288 9.78 -8.92 23.12
CA HIS A 288 10.00 -10.04 24.03
C HIS A 288 8.72 -10.42 24.78
N SER A 289 8.29 -11.68 24.73
CA SER A 289 7.19 -12.20 25.58
C SER A 289 7.54 -12.13 27.06
N ALA A 290 8.64 -12.75 27.46
CA ALA A 290 9.29 -12.54 28.74
C ALA A 290 10.28 -11.37 28.61
N PRO A 291 10.04 -10.21 29.24
CA PRO A 291 10.83 -9.00 29.03
C PRO A 291 12.32 -9.21 29.31
N TRP A 292 13.18 -8.67 28.47
CA TRP A 292 14.61 -8.58 28.78
C TRP A 292 14.86 -7.69 30.01
N PRO A 293 15.79 -8.03 30.93
CA PRO A 293 16.66 -9.21 30.93
C PRO A 293 16.08 -10.43 31.65
N LEU A 294 14.80 -10.42 32.06
CA LEU A 294 14.16 -11.54 32.75
C LEU A 294 13.97 -12.76 31.84
N GLY A 295 13.78 -12.51 30.55
CA GLY A 295 13.89 -13.51 29.49
C GLY A 295 14.96 -13.17 28.46
N PRO A 296 15.62 -14.18 27.87
CA PRO A 296 16.66 -13.96 26.89
C PRO A 296 16.09 -13.47 25.57
N THR A 297 16.94 -12.84 24.75
CA THR A 297 16.67 -12.64 23.33
C THR A 297 16.79 -14.00 22.65
N HIS A 298 15.66 -14.62 22.33
CA HIS A 298 15.58 -16.01 21.88
C HIS A 298 14.43 -16.19 20.88
N PRO A 299 14.55 -17.02 19.84
CA PRO A 299 13.50 -17.17 18.81
C PRO A 299 12.12 -17.56 19.36
N SER A 300 12.03 -18.36 20.45
CA SER A 300 10.77 -18.66 21.14
C SER A 300 10.27 -17.57 22.10
N ASN A 301 11.06 -16.51 22.33
CA ASN A 301 10.67 -15.37 23.18
C ASN A 301 10.39 -14.09 22.38
N LEU A 302 10.68 -14.08 21.09
CA LEU A 302 10.56 -12.89 20.24
C LEU A 302 9.41 -13.04 19.27
N LYS A 303 8.68 -11.94 19.05
CA LYS A 303 7.62 -11.86 18.05
C LYS A 303 7.47 -10.46 17.47
N CYS A 304 6.86 -10.34 16.31
CA CYS A 304 6.51 -9.06 15.70
C CYS A 304 5.32 -8.42 16.44
N ALA A 305 5.52 -7.21 16.96
CA ALA A 305 4.44 -6.37 17.48
C ALA A 305 4.55 -4.97 16.88
N CYS A 306 3.50 -4.49 16.21
CA CYS A 306 3.50 -3.11 15.72
C CYS A 306 3.63 -2.14 16.89
N ARG A 307 4.13 -0.93 16.63
CA ARG A 307 4.42 0.04 17.69
C ARG A 307 3.23 0.25 18.64
N LYS A 308 2.01 0.30 18.11
CA LYS A 308 0.77 0.41 18.89
C LYS A 308 0.61 -0.76 19.86
N HIS A 309 0.70 -2.00 19.39
CA HIS A 309 0.43 -3.19 20.20
C HIS A 309 1.60 -3.56 21.11
N HIS A 310 2.84 -3.26 20.73
CA HIS A 310 3.99 -3.33 21.63
C HIS A 310 3.77 -2.39 22.84
N LEU A 311 3.45 -1.12 22.60
CA LEU A 311 3.16 -0.17 23.68
C LEU A 311 1.94 -0.59 24.51
N LEU A 312 0.90 -1.14 23.87
CA LEU A 312 -0.30 -1.65 24.55
C LEU A 312 0.06 -2.72 25.58
N LYS A 313 0.82 -3.73 25.16
CA LYS A 313 1.30 -4.81 26.03
C LYS A 313 2.20 -4.27 27.14
N THR A 314 3.16 -3.42 26.78
CA THR A 314 4.17 -2.96 27.74
C THR A 314 3.56 -2.06 28.80
N PHE A 315 2.66 -1.14 28.42
CA PHE A 315 2.21 -0.06 29.28
C PHE A 315 0.79 -0.17 29.82
N TRP A 316 -0.11 -0.91 29.14
CA TRP A 316 -1.48 -1.04 29.61
C TRP A 316 -1.63 -2.28 30.51
N THR A 317 -1.92 -2.04 31.78
CA THR A 317 -2.13 -3.08 32.78
C THR A 317 -3.24 -4.05 32.37
N GLY A 318 -2.97 -5.35 32.51
CA GLY A 318 -3.93 -6.43 32.28
C GLY A 318 -3.72 -7.20 30.99
N TRP A 319 -3.00 -6.64 30.01
CA TRP A 319 -2.56 -7.42 28.85
C TRP A 319 -1.37 -8.30 29.22
N ARG A 320 -1.44 -9.57 28.84
CA ARG A 320 -0.36 -10.55 29.02
C ARG A 320 -0.28 -11.45 27.80
N ASP A 321 0.87 -12.05 27.59
CA ASP A 321 1.10 -13.02 26.53
C ASP A 321 2.00 -14.16 26.98
N VAL A 322 1.75 -15.34 26.43
CA VAL A 322 2.61 -16.51 26.52
C VAL A 322 2.92 -16.96 25.11
N GLN A 323 4.21 -17.06 24.78
CA GLN A 323 4.67 -17.55 23.49
C GLN A 323 5.19 -18.98 23.65
N LEU A 324 4.75 -19.85 22.74
CA LEU A 324 5.16 -21.24 22.66
C LEU A 324 6.32 -21.42 21.67
N PRO A 325 7.09 -22.52 21.75
CA PRO A 325 8.25 -22.74 20.88
C PRO A 325 7.91 -22.77 19.39
N ASP A 326 6.68 -23.13 19.03
CA ASP A 326 6.13 -23.17 17.66
C ASP A 326 5.70 -21.80 17.10
N GLY A 327 5.99 -20.72 17.85
CA GLY A 327 5.62 -19.35 17.52
C GLY A 327 4.16 -18.99 17.85
N THR A 328 3.37 -19.92 18.38
CA THR A 328 2.01 -19.61 18.83
C THR A 328 2.04 -18.64 20.00
N VAL A 329 1.21 -17.60 19.96
CA VAL A 329 1.10 -16.61 21.05
C VAL A 329 -0.31 -16.64 21.60
N ILE A 330 -0.42 -16.91 22.90
CA ILE A 330 -1.65 -16.87 23.68
C ILE A 330 -1.69 -15.53 24.39
N TRP A 331 -2.54 -14.63 23.90
CA TRP A 331 -2.80 -13.34 24.52
C TRP A 331 -3.92 -13.46 25.56
N THR A 332 -3.75 -12.80 26.69
CA THR A 332 -4.81 -12.61 27.70
C THR A 332 -5.11 -11.12 27.80
N ALA A 333 -6.37 -10.76 27.55
CA ALA A 333 -6.87 -9.40 27.68
C ALA A 333 -7.14 -9.05 29.16
N PRO A 334 -7.23 -7.75 29.53
CA PRO A 334 -7.49 -7.32 30.91
C PRO A 334 -8.78 -7.87 31.53
N ASN A 335 -9.76 -8.23 30.71
CA ASN A 335 -11.02 -8.85 31.12
C ASN A 335 -10.93 -10.38 31.25
N GLY A 336 -9.74 -10.97 31.09
CA GLY A 336 -9.50 -12.41 31.20
C GLY A 336 -9.76 -13.21 29.92
N HIS A 337 -10.29 -12.62 28.86
CA HIS A 337 -10.47 -13.32 27.59
C HIS A 337 -9.12 -13.67 26.95
N THR A 338 -9.04 -14.88 26.39
CA THR A 338 -7.84 -15.37 25.72
C THR A 338 -8.01 -15.41 24.20
N TYR A 339 -6.93 -15.09 23.50
CA TYR A 339 -6.86 -15.12 22.04
C TYR A 339 -5.58 -15.84 21.63
N THR A 340 -5.72 -16.86 20.79
CA THR A 340 -4.58 -17.58 20.23
C THR A 340 -4.28 -17.06 18.84
N THR A 341 -3.02 -16.73 18.58
CA THR A 341 -2.54 -16.34 17.26
C THR A 341 -1.44 -17.29 16.82
N HIS A 342 -1.46 -17.71 15.55
CA HIS A 342 -0.43 -18.58 14.96
C HIS A 342 0.39 -17.83 13.90
N PRO A 343 1.70 -18.09 13.76
CA PRO A 343 2.57 -17.39 12.81
C PRO A 343 1.92 -17.23 11.43
N GLY A 344 2.03 -16.04 10.83
CA GLY A 344 1.39 -15.76 9.53
C GLY A 344 1.88 -16.72 8.45
N SER A 345 3.15 -17.12 8.54
CA SER A 345 3.76 -18.07 7.62
C SER A 345 3.04 -19.41 7.53
N ARG A 346 2.27 -19.83 8.55
CA ARG A 346 1.50 -21.08 8.50
C ARG A 346 0.40 -21.09 7.45
N ILE A 347 -0.09 -19.91 7.05
CA ILE A 347 -1.14 -19.78 6.04
C ILE A 347 -0.56 -20.13 4.66
N PHE A 348 0.65 -19.66 4.37
CA PHE A 348 1.28 -19.79 3.05
C PHE A 348 2.26 -20.97 2.96
N PHE A 349 2.85 -21.37 4.09
CA PHE A 349 3.88 -22.40 4.18
C PHE A 349 3.50 -23.43 5.27
N PRO A 350 2.41 -24.20 5.09
CA PRO A 350 1.90 -25.13 6.12
C PRO A 350 2.89 -26.26 6.46
N THR A 351 3.81 -26.57 5.57
CA THR A 351 4.88 -27.58 5.75
C THR A 351 6.11 -27.02 6.46
N TRP A 352 6.23 -25.69 6.61
CA TRP A 352 7.38 -25.08 7.28
C TRP A 352 7.26 -25.23 8.80
N HIS A 353 8.08 -26.11 9.36
CA HIS A 353 8.16 -26.30 10.80
C HIS A 353 8.92 -25.14 11.47
N THR A 354 8.18 -24.24 12.11
CA THR A 354 8.70 -23.03 12.76
C THR A 354 9.06 -23.23 14.23
N THR A 355 8.98 -24.46 14.75
CA THR A 355 9.27 -24.76 16.16
C THR A 355 10.74 -24.59 16.46
N THR A 356 11.00 -23.77 17.46
CA THR A 356 12.32 -23.39 17.97
C THR A 356 12.60 -24.13 19.29
N ALA A 357 13.78 -23.95 19.87
CA ALA A 357 14.08 -24.51 21.18
C ALA A 357 13.13 -23.96 22.27
N GLU A 358 12.88 -24.75 23.30
CA GLU A 358 12.13 -24.26 24.47
C GLU A 358 12.86 -23.08 25.11
N LEU A 359 12.09 -22.11 25.57
CA LEU A 359 12.64 -20.95 26.25
C LEU A 359 13.33 -21.41 27.55
N PRO A 360 14.62 -21.09 27.76
CA PRO A 360 15.26 -21.35 29.05
C PRO A 360 14.47 -20.66 30.17
N GLN A 361 14.35 -21.32 31.33
CA GLN A 361 13.52 -20.84 32.44
C GLN A 361 13.81 -19.37 32.76
N THR A 362 12.75 -18.56 32.75
CA THR A 362 12.79 -17.13 33.04
C THR A 362 12.80 -16.89 34.55
N SER A 363 13.51 -15.86 34.98
CA SER A 363 13.48 -15.42 36.39
C SER A 363 12.12 -14.79 36.69
N THR A 364 11.42 -15.30 37.70
CA THR A 364 10.08 -14.86 38.15
C THR A 364 10.10 -13.59 39.01
N ALA A 365 10.99 -12.63 38.71
CA ALA A 365 10.97 -11.35 39.43
C ALA A 365 9.70 -10.56 39.09
N ALA A 366 8.86 -10.31 40.10
CA ALA A 366 7.61 -9.57 39.95
C ALA A 366 7.88 -8.14 39.46
N VAL A 367 7.51 -7.83 38.22
CA VAL A 367 7.61 -6.47 37.70
C VAL A 367 6.42 -5.66 38.22
N ASN A 368 6.69 -4.57 38.92
CA ASN A 368 5.64 -3.66 39.40
C ASN A 368 4.87 -3.07 38.19
N VAL A 369 3.58 -3.38 38.11
CA VAL A 369 2.72 -3.09 36.94
C VAL A 369 2.02 -1.73 37.04
N ASP A 370 1.99 -1.13 38.23
CA ASP A 370 1.05 -0.04 38.56
C ASP A 370 1.45 1.33 37.97
N ALA A 371 2.70 1.51 37.54
CA ALA A 371 3.20 2.80 37.07
C ALA A 371 3.07 3.04 35.55
N ARG A 372 2.62 2.05 34.76
CA ARG A 372 2.82 2.10 33.30
C ARG A 372 1.71 2.77 32.48
N GLY A 373 0.49 2.89 33.02
CA GLY A 373 -0.67 3.43 32.31
C GLY A 373 -0.69 4.97 32.12
N LEU A 374 0.26 5.70 32.68
CA LEU A 374 0.27 7.18 32.72
C LEU A 374 0.78 7.87 31.44
N MET A 375 1.22 7.13 30.41
CA MET A 375 1.91 7.70 29.24
C MET A 375 1.16 7.62 27.89
N MET A 376 -0.15 7.31 27.86
CA MET A 376 -0.91 7.20 26.60
C MET A 376 -1.60 8.52 26.19
N PRO A 377 -1.36 9.05 24.97
CA PRO A 377 -2.05 10.24 24.47
C PRO A 377 -3.53 9.98 24.16
N ARG A 378 -4.44 10.83 24.64
CA ARG A 378 -5.88 10.75 24.34
C ARG A 378 -6.26 11.63 23.14
N ARG A 379 -7.10 11.11 22.23
CA ARG A 379 -7.70 11.89 21.13
C ARG A 379 -8.58 13.00 21.71
N ARG A 380 -8.32 14.25 21.30
CA ARG A 380 -8.95 15.45 21.90
C ARG A 380 -10.24 15.92 21.20
N ARG A 381 -10.60 15.38 20.02
CA ARG A 381 -11.77 15.81 19.21
C ARG A 381 -12.46 14.64 18.49
N THR A 382 -13.76 14.78 18.20
CA THR A 382 -14.56 13.84 17.39
C THR A 382 -14.32 14.07 15.89
N ARG A 383 -14.59 13.06 15.04
CA ARG A 383 -14.41 13.15 13.57
C ARG A 383 -15.22 14.30 12.94
N ALA A 384 -16.45 14.53 13.40
CA ALA A 384 -17.29 15.63 12.93
C ALA A 384 -16.74 17.01 13.34
N ALA A 385 -16.23 17.14 14.57
CA ALA A 385 -15.60 18.38 15.05
C ALA A 385 -14.26 18.67 14.33
N GLU A 386 -13.50 17.62 14.02
CA GLU A 386 -12.26 17.70 13.25
C GLU A 386 -12.54 18.14 11.79
N LEU A 387 -13.59 17.59 11.19
CA LEU A 387 -14.05 18.00 9.86
C LEU A 387 -14.51 19.46 9.83
N ALA A 388 -15.37 19.88 10.77
CA ALA A 388 -15.85 21.26 10.85
C ALA A 388 -14.70 22.26 11.09
N HIS A 389 -13.74 21.88 11.94
CA HIS A 389 -12.55 22.68 12.18
C HIS A 389 -11.71 22.86 10.90
N ARG A 390 -11.51 21.79 10.13
CA ARG A 390 -10.78 21.82 8.87
C ARG A 390 -11.44 22.76 7.84
N ILE A 391 -12.77 22.65 7.65
CA ILE A 391 -13.52 23.51 6.73
C ILE A 391 -13.44 24.98 7.16
N ASN A 392 -13.62 25.28 8.45
CA ASN A 392 -13.58 26.65 8.95
C ASN A 392 -12.19 27.29 8.84
N ALA A 393 -11.12 26.52 9.12
CA ALA A 393 -9.76 26.98 8.96
C ALA A 393 -9.43 27.29 7.49
N GLU A 394 -9.93 26.48 6.56
CA GLU A 394 -9.77 26.68 5.12
C GLU A 394 -10.48 27.94 4.62
N ARG A 395 -11.73 28.15 5.04
CA ARG A 395 -12.49 29.37 4.71
C ARG A 395 -11.81 30.64 5.25
N ALA A 396 -11.35 30.62 6.50
CA ALA A 396 -10.68 31.77 7.11
C ALA A 396 -9.41 32.20 6.35
N LEU A 397 -8.64 31.24 5.83
CA LEU A 397 -7.47 31.54 4.98
C LEU A 397 -7.89 32.11 3.62
N ASN A 398 -9.00 31.64 3.08
CA ASN A 398 -9.51 32.13 1.81
C ASN A 398 -10.05 33.56 1.91
N ASP A 399 -10.80 33.84 2.97
CA ASP A 399 -11.35 35.17 3.28
C ASP A 399 -10.23 36.20 3.49
N ALA A 400 -9.17 35.83 4.22
CA ALA A 400 -8.00 36.69 4.42
C ALA A 400 -7.31 37.07 3.10
N TYR A 401 -7.18 36.15 2.16
CA TYR A 401 -6.64 36.46 0.83
C TYR A 401 -7.61 37.29 -0.02
N MET A 402 -8.93 37.05 0.05
CA MET A 402 -9.88 37.89 -0.70
C MET A 402 -9.86 39.32 -0.17
N ALA A 403 -9.74 39.49 1.14
CA ALA A 403 -9.50 40.79 1.74
C ALA A 403 -8.24 41.46 1.19
N GLU A 404 -7.14 40.71 0.99
CA GLU A 404 -5.91 41.22 0.37
C GLU A 404 -6.08 41.57 -1.12
N ARG A 405 -6.72 40.70 -1.92
CA ARG A 405 -6.99 40.91 -3.35
C ARG A 405 -7.89 42.12 -3.60
N ASN A 406 -8.86 42.33 -2.72
CA ASN A 406 -9.83 43.41 -2.84
C ASN A 406 -9.35 44.73 -2.21
N LYS A 407 -8.10 44.79 -1.71
CA LYS A 407 -7.51 46.07 -1.30
C LYS A 407 -7.45 47.00 -2.52
N PRO A 408 -7.95 48.24 -2.42
CA PRO A 408 -7.76 49.21 -3.49
C PRO A 408 -6.26 49.45 -3.69
N PRO A 409 -5.82 49.73 -4.94
CA PRO A 409 -4.41 50.04 -5.20
C PRO A 409 -3.98 51.23 -4.34
N SER A 410 -2.76 51.20 -3.82
CA SER A 410 -2.17 52.36 -3.14
C SER A 410 -2.08 53.49 -4.16
N PHE A 411 -2.79 54.58 -3.90
CA PHE A 411 -2.81 55.79 -4.71
C PHE A 411 -1.41 56.39 -4.92
#